data_AF-A0A9D3Z760-F1
#
_entry.id   AF-A0A9D3Z760-F1
#
_cell.length_a   1.000
_cell.length_b   1.000
_cell.length_c   1.000
_cell.angle_alpha   90.00
_cell.angle_beta   90.00
_cell.angle_gamma   90.00
#
_symmetry.space_group_name_H-M   'P 1'
#
loop_
_entity.id
_entity.type
_entity.pdbx_description
1 polymer ?
#
loop_
_entity_poly.entity_id
_entity_poly.type
_entity_poly.pdbx_seq_one_letter_code
_entity_poly.pdbx_strand_id
1 'polypeptide(L)'
;MKEVEKMSSLCVGVCAILTSTCLVLVVSYSDPCQDKVACNLYGSDICTAPAYAAWANANCPRFCGFCGVTTENHSGLGRFMDNGHSDCKDSLINCADYGTAICKDVKFYSWVNENCRRHCNRCGNDCRDVAPNCADFGSSVCTELSYYNWVEMNCRKFCARCTS
;
A
#
# COMPACT_ATOMS: atom_id res chain seq x y z
N MET A 1 -1.77 32.73 24.78
CA MET A 1 -0.99 31.62 24.21
C MET A 1 -1.62 30.33 24.70
N LYS A 2 -1.81 29.36 23.77
CA LYS A 2 -2.14 27.93 23.98
C LYS A 2 -3.60 27.65 24.39
N GLU A 3 -4.38 26.75 23.76
CA GLU A 3 -4.20 25.77 22.68
C GLU A 3 -5.53 25.71 21.90
N VAL A 4 -5.46 25.51 20.58
CA VAL A 4 -6.62 25.19 19.74
C VAL A 4 -6.73 23.66 19.73
N GLU A 5 -7.59 23.09 20.57
CA GLU A 5 -7.92 21.67 20.47
C GLU A 5 -8.81 21.43 19.25
N LYS A 6 -8.19 20.85 18.22
CA LYS A 6 -8.82 20.39 16.98
C LYS A 6 -9.72 19.19 17.29
N MET A 7 -10.94 19.42 17.76
CA MET A 7 -12.00 18.42 17.81
C MET A 7 -12.66 18.32 16.43
N SER A 8 -12.17 17.42 15.58
CA SER A 8 -12.89 16.97 14.39
C SER A 8 -14.07 16.09 14.83
N SER A 9 -15.22 16.71 15.11
CA SER A 9 -16.48 16.03 15.40
C SER A 9 -17.49 16.37 14.29
N LEU A 10 -17.70 15.42 13.37
CA LEU A 10 -18.78 15.46 12.38
C LEU A 10 -20.09 15.08 13.10
N CYS A 11 -20.84 16.09 13.55
CA CYS A 11 -22.25 15.90 13.90
C CYS A 11 -23.08 15.73 12.62
N VAL A 12 -23.39 14.49 12.23
CA VAL A 12 -24.51 14.23 11.29
C VAL A 12 -25.69 13.74 12.12
N GLY A 13 -26.60 14.66 12.45
CA GLY A 13 -27.81 14.36 13.21
C GLY A 13 -28.97 14.01 12.29
N VAL A 14 -29.56 12.82 12.44
CA VAL A 14 -30.97 12.60 12.08
C VAL A 14 -31.79 12.95 13.31
N CYS A 15 -32.47 14.10 13.27
CA CYS A 15 -33.38 14.53 14.32
C CYS A 15 -34.71 13.75 14.17
N ALA A 16 -34.83 12.60 14.84
CA ALA A 16 -36.14 11.98 15.05
C ALA A 16 -36.80 12.69 16.23
N ILE A 17 -37.73 13.58 15.89
CA ILE A 17 -38.56 14.34 16.83
C ILE A 17 -39.49 13.32 17.52
N LEU A 18 -39.37 13.17 18.84
CA LEU A 18 -40.47 12.89 19.79
C LEU A 18 -39.85 12.67 21.19
N THR A 19 -40.15 13.59 22.11
CA THR A 19 -39.73 13.68 23.53
C THR A 19 -38.38 14.35 23.81
N SER A 20 -38.42 15.34 24.72
CA SER A 20 -37.48 16.46 24.90
C SER A 20 -36.13 16.11 25.55
N THR A 21 -35.58 14.92 25.32
CA THR A 21 -34.21 14.58 25.74
C THR A 21 -33.49 13.92 24.57
N CYS A 22 -32.57 14.67 23.96
CA CYS A 22 -31.67 14.14 22.95
C CYS A 22 -30.62 13.28 23.65
N LEU A 23 -30.81 11.95 23.62
CA LEU A 23 -29.79 11.01 24.06
C LEU A 23 -28.68 11.03 23.01
N VAL A 24 -27.60 11.77 23.27
CA VAL A 24 -26.42 11.76 22.41
C VAL A 24 -25.71 10.43 22.61
N LEU A 25 -25.96 9.46 21.73
CA LEU A 25 -25.11 8.28 21.62
C LEU A 25 -23.78 8.75 21.03
N VAL A 26 -22.78 8.93 21.90
CA VAL A 26 -21.39 9.09 21.48
C VAL A 26 -20.92 7.75 20.91
N VAL A 27 -21.06 7.60 19.60
CA VAL A 27 -20.36 6.54 18.88
C VAL A 27 -18.89 6.98 18.82
N SER A 28 -18.07 6.47 19.73
CA SER A 28 -16.63 6.68 19.70
C SER A 28 -16.05 6.00 18.46
N TYR A 29 -15.85 6.80 17.40
CA TYR A 29 -15.12 6.38 16.22
C TYR A 29 -13.63 6.33 16.59
N SER A 30 -13.09 5.13 16.78
CA SER A 30 -11.65 4.95 16.86
C SER A 30 -11.08 5.25 15.47
N ASP A 31 -10.34 6.35 15.32
CA ASP A 31 -9.54 6.58 14.12
C ASP A 31 -8.58 5.38 13.99
N PRO A 32 -8.71 4.52 12.96
CA PRO A 32 -7.80 3.38 12.78
C PRO A 32 -6.37 3.85 12.50
N CYS A 33 -6.19 5.14 12.23
CA CYS A 33 -4.94 5.78 11.90
C CYS A 33 -4.46 6.72 13.01
N GLN A 34 -4.10 6.16 14.17
CA GLN A 34 -3.53 6.90 15.28
C GLN A 34 -2.28 6.19 15.84
N ASP A 35 -1.23 6.98 16.13
CA ASP A 35 -0.07 6.48 16.86
C ASP A 35 -0.43 6.24 18.33
N LYS A 36 -0.15 5.04 18.80
CA LYS A 36 -0.46 4.58 20.17
C LYS A 36 0.65 4.91 21.16
N VAL A 37 1.83 5.27 20.65
CA VAL A 37 3.03 5.61 21.44
C VAL A 37 3.73 6.83 20.84
N ALA A 38 4.69 7.41 21.59
CA ALA A 38 5.54 8.49 21.10
C ALA A 38 6.60 7.95 20.13
N CYS A 39 6.20 7.70 18.89
CA CYS A 39 7.01 7.02 17.86
C CYS A 39 8.30 7.76 17.49
N ASN A 40 8.31 9.08 17.61
CA ASN A 40 9.50 9.91 17.39
C ASN A 40 10.67 9.59 18.35
N LEU A 41 10.41 8.94 19.49
CA LEU A 41 11.44 8.53 20.44
C LEU A 41 12.22 7.28 20.00
N TYR A 42 11.68 6.52 19.04
CA TYR A 42 12.26 5.26 18.58
C TYR A 42 13.09 5.41 17.30
N GLY A 43 13.10 6.60 16.69
CA GLY A 43 13.75 6.84 15.39
C GLY A 43 12.87 6.49 14.21
N SER A 44 13.18 7.01 13.01
CA SER A 44 12.40 6.73 11.78
C SER A 44 12.73 5.35 11.18
N ASP A 45 13.83 4.74 11.61
CA ASP A 45 14.29 3.43 11.17
C ASP A 45 13.31 2.31 11.52
N ILE A 46 12.55 2.42 12.62
CA ILE A 46 11.49 1.45 12.98
C ILE A 46 10.44 1.26 11.87
N CYS A 47 10.27 2.25 10.99
CA CYS A 47 9.30 2.19 9.91
C CYS A 47 9.78 1.35 8.72
N THR A 48 11.08 1.03 8.68
CA THR A 48 11.73 0.31 7.57
C THR A 48 12.48 -0.94 8.04
N ALA A 49 12.84 -1.01 9.32
CA ALA A 49 13.53 -2.14 9.91
C ALA A 49 12.60 -3.36 10.01
N PRO A 50 12.93 -4.52 9.39
CA PRO A 50 12.07 -5.70 9.41
C PRO A 50 11.76 -6.20 10.82
N ALA A 51 12.72 -6.07 11.74
CA ALA A 51 12.54 -6.46 13.14
C ALA A 51 11.43 -5.68 13.87
N TYR A 52 11.05 -4.50 13.35
CA TYR A 52 10.07 -3.60 13.96
C TYR A 52 8.81 -3.42 13.12
N ALA A 53 8.73 -3.97 11.90
CA ALA A 53 7.64 -3.70 10.96
C ALA A 53 6.24 -3.97 11.55
N ALA A 54 6.03 -5.15 12.13
CA ALA A 54 4.75 -5.50 12.76
C ALA A 54 4.40 -4.58 13.94
N TRP A 55 5.38 -4.22 14.77
CA TRP A 55 5.17 -3.35 15.92
C TRP A 55 4.91 -1.89 15.48
N ALA A 56 5.69 -1.38 14.52
CA ALA A 56 5.55 -0.04 13.98
C ALA A 56 4.20 0.13 13.28
N ASN A 57 3.71 -0.90 12.58
CA ASN A 57 2.35 -0.90 12.05
C ASN A 57 1.29 -0.85 13.14
N ALA A 58 1.43 -1.65 14.20
CA ALA A 58 0.42 -1.70 15.25
C ALA A 58 0.39 -0.43 16.13
N ASN A 59 1.52 0.27 16.27
CA ASN A 59 1.70 1.33 17.27
C ASN A 59 2.02 2.71 16.68
N CYS A 60 2.57 2.77 15.46
CA CYS A 60 3.06 3.99 14.82
C CYS A 60 2.54 4.17 13.38
N PRO A 61 1.28 3.85 13.07
CA PRO A 61 0.84 3.81 11.68
C PRO A 61 0.75 5.19 11.03
N ARG A 62 0.57 6.29 11.79
CA ARG A 62 0.66 7.65 11.23
C ARG A 62 2.10 8.09 11.09
N PHE A 63 2.92 7.92 12.12
CA PHE A 63 4.33 8.30 12.10
C PHE A 63 5.09 7.62 10.95
N CYS A 64 4.81 6.34 10.72
CA CYS A 64 5.41 5.58 9.63
C CYS A 64 4.67 5.70 8.29
N GLY A 65 3.57 6.48 8.21
CA GLY A 65 2.81 6.67 6.98
C GLY A 65 2.11 5.40 6.46
N PHE A 66 1.87 4.43 7.34
CA PHE A 66 1.16 3.18 7.05
C PHE A 66 -0.35 3.36 6.91
N CYS A 67 -0.86 4.51 7.34
CA CYS A 67 -2.26 4.91 7.21
C CYS A 67 -2.39 6.41 6.96
N GLY A 68 -3.63 6.87 6.71
CA GLY A 68 -3.96 8.30 6.82
C GLY A 68 -3.77 9.10 5.54
N VAL A 69 -3.77 8.46 4.37
CA VAL A 69 -3.88 9.17 3.09
C VAL A 69 -5.32 9.66 2.91
N THR A 70 -5.70 10.71 3.64
CA THR A 70 -6.89 11.50 3.36
C THR A 70 -6.44 12.77 2.66
N THR A 71 -6.36 12.68 1.33
CA THR A 71 -6.51 13.70 0.27
C THR A 71 -6.35 15.21 0.53
N GLU A 72 -5.73 15.73 1.59
CA GLU A 72 -5.55 17.18 1.75
C GLU A 72 -4.17 17.53 2.36
N ASN A 73 -3.37 18.22 1.54
CA ASN A 73 -2.08 18.84 1.81
C ASN A 73 -0.87 17.92 2.00
N HIS A 74 -0.29 17.53 0.86
CA HIS A 74 1.14 17.30 0.77
C HIS A 74 1.90 18.60 1.03
N SER A 75 2.76 18.60 2.04
CA SER A 75 3.87 19.55 2.18
C SER A 75 5.09 18.81 2.70
N GLY A 76 5.95 18.38 1.75
CA GLY A 76 7.33 17.90 1.97
C GLY A 76 7.43 16.41 2.33
N LEU A 77 8.17 15.54 1.66
CA LEU A 77 9.18 15.67 0.60
C LEU A 77 9.09 14.38 -0.24
N GLY A 78 8.98 14.50 -1.56
CA GLY A 78 8.95 13.32 -2.44
C GLY A 78 8.38 13.63 -3.82
N ARG A 79 8.98 14.58 -4.51
CA ARG A 79 8.74 14.91 -5.91
C ARG A 79 9.01 13.68 -6.78
N PHE A 80 8.00 13.13 -7.45
CA PHE A 80 8.07 12.74 -8.87
C PHE A 80 6.67 12.85 -9.47
N MET A 81 6.60 13.46 -10.64
CA MET A 81 5.37 13.61 -11.40
C MET A 81 4.81 12.24 -11.72
N ASP A 82 3.65 11.95 -11.18
CA ASP A 82 3.01 10.66 -11.37
C ASP A 82 1.87 10.82 -12.37
N ASN A 83 2.18 10.50 -13.63
CA ASN A 83 1.16 10.18 -14.62
C ASN A 83 0.60 8.79 -14.26
N GLY A 84 -0.34 8.75 -13.31
CA GLY A 84 -1.31 7.65 -13.18
C GLY A 84 -1.02 6.55 -12.16
N HIS A 85 -0.40 6.83 -11.02
CA HIS A 85 -0.06 5.80 -10.03
C HIS A 85 -0.46 6.10 -8.57
N SER A 86 -1.60 6.74 -8.36
CA SER A 86 -2.21 6.83 -7.02
C SER A 86 -2.58 5.47 -6.40
N ASP A 87 -2.48 4.37 -7.19
CA ASP A 87 -3.10 3.09 -6.86
C ASP A 87 -2.15 1.91 -6.56
N CYS A 88 -0.82 1.97 -6.81
CA CYS A 88 0.11 0.97 -6.22
C CYS A 88 0.75 1.38 -4.90
N LYS A 89 -0.07 1.07 -3.91
CA LYS A 89 0.28 0.70 -2.56
C LYS A 89 0.39 -0.82 -2.44
N ASP A 90 1.06 -1.25 -1.37
CA ASP A 90 0.89 -2.60 -0.86
C ASP A 90 -0.45 -2.69 -0.12
N SER A 91 -1.19 -3.77 -0.33
CA SER A 91 -2.43 -4.06 0.41
C SER A 91 -2.11 -4.62 1.79
N LEU A 92 -1.01 -5.37 1.90
CA LEU A 92 -0.48 -5.83 3.17
C LEU A 92 0.60 -4.88 3.66
N ILE A 93 0.55 -4.57 4.94
CA ILE A 93 1.50 -3.65 5.56
C ILE A 93 2.84 -4.31 5.90
N ASN A 94 2.87 -5.63 5.98
CA ASN A 94 4.02 -6.42 6.39
C ASN A 94 4.75 -7.10 5.22
N CYS A 95 4.64 -6.55 4.00
CA CYS A 95 5.33 -7.11 2.82
C CYS A 95 6.84 -7.28 3.02
N ALA A 96 7.48 -6.42 3.83
CA ALA A 96 8.89 -6.52 4.17
C ALA A 96 9.25 -7.80 4.95
N ASP A 97 8.32 -8.35 5.74
CA ASP A 97 8.56 -9.55 6.57
C ASP A 97 8.73 -10.81 5.72
N TYR A 98 8.15 -10.82 4.52
CA TYR A 98 8.30 -11.92 3.55
C TYR A 98 9.63 -11.85 2.79
N GLY A 99 10.36 -10.72 2.89
CA GLY A 99 11.62 -10.47 2.22
C GLY A 99 11.51 -10.36 0.70
N THR A 100 12.58 -9.91 0.05
CA THR A 100 12.57 -9.66 -1.41
C THR A 100 12.60 -10.93 -2.26
N ALA A 101 12.83 -12.10 -1.66
CA ALA A 101 12.87 -13.38 -2.37
C ALA A 101 11.50 -13.71 -2.99
N ILE A 102 10.41 -13.38 -2.30
CA ILE A 102 9.05 -13.61 -2.77
C ILE A 102 8.74 -12.86 -4.08
N CYS A 103 9.41 -11.71 -4.31
CA CYS A 103 9.24 -10.92 -5.52
C CYS A 103 9.75 -11.62 -6.79
N LYS A 104 10.66 -12.61 -6.63
CA LYS A 104 11.32 -13.33 -7.73
C LYS A 104 10.77 -14.75 -7.90
N ASP A 105 9.98 -15.25 -6.96
CA ASP A 105 9.37 -16.58 -7.06
C ASP A 105 8.05 -16.52 -7.83
N VAL A 106 8.01 -17.20 -8.97
CA VAL A 106 6.85 -17.30 -9.85
C VAL A 106 5.61 -17.86 -9.16
N LYS A 107 5.79 -18.69 -8.12
CA LYS A 107 4.69 -19.28 -7.35
C LYS A 107 3.89 -18.22 -6.59
N PHE A 108 4.54 -17.13 -6.19
CA PHE A 108 3.92 -16.05 -5.43
C PHE A 108 3.54 -14.86 -6.31
N TYR A 109 3.70 -14.94 -7.63
CA TYR A 109 3.45 -13.83 -8.54
C TYR A 109 2.08 -13.15 -8.32
N SER A 110 1.00 -13.93 -8.35
CA SER A 110 -0.37 -13.41 -8.18
C SER A 110 -0.55 -12.78 -6.80
N TRP A 111 -0.12 -13.47 -5.75
CA TRP A 111 -0.23 -12.96 -4.38
C TRP A 111 0.57 -11.66 -4.19
N VAL A 112 1.80 -11.59 -4.72
CA VAL A 112 2.63 -10.37 -4.70
C VAL A 112 1.93 -9.23 -5.44
N ASN A 113 1.30 -9.52 -6.58
CA ASN A 113 0.57 -8.51 -7.34
C ASN A 113 -0.70 -8.00 -6.65
N GLU A 114 -1.30 -8.79 -5.77
CA GLU A 114 -2.47 -8.35 -5.00
C GLU A 114 -2.06 -7.62 -3.73
N ASN A 115 -0.94 -8.02 -3.12
CA ASN A 115 -0.62 -7.65 -1.75
C ASN A 115 0.60 -6.75 -1.60
N CYS A 116 1.62 -6.93 -2.45
CA CYS A 116 2.98 -6.41 -2.22
C CYS A 116 3.62 -5.80 -3.48
N ARG A 117 2.80 -5.21 -4.37
CA ARG A 117 3.30 -4.64 -5.65
C ARG A 117 4.35 -3.57 -5.44
N ARG A 118 4.16 -2.67 -4.48
CA ARG A 118 5.07 -1.56 -4.23
C ARG A 118 6.37 -2.09 -3.65
N HIS A 119 6.30 -2.97 -2.64
CA HIS A 119 7.48 -3.65 -2.09
C HIS A 119 8.32 -4.33 -3.18
N CYS A 120 7.66 -5.00 -4.13
CA CYS A 120 8.32 -5.70 -5.23
C CYS A 120 8.59 -4.84 -6.47
N ASN A 121 8.41 -3.51 -6.40
CA ASN A 121 8.61 -2.57 -7.52
C ASN A 121 7.82 -2.92 -8.79
N ARG A 122 6.60 -3.47 -8.63
CA ARG A 122 5.69 -3.87 -9.71
C ARG A 122 4.59 -2.83 -10.00
N CYS A 123 4.79 -1.60 -9.53
CA CYS A 123 3.90 -0.47 -9.74
C CYS A 123 3.87 0.02 -11.20
N GLY A 124 4.95 -0.17 -11.97
CA GLY A 124 5.08 0.43 -13.29
C GLY A 124 4.45 -0.38 -14.42
N ASN A 125 4.01 0.31 -15.47
CA ASN A 125 3.79 -0.25 -16.81
C ASN A 125 5.10 -0.49 -17.57
N ASP A 126 6.20 -0.75 -16.85
CA ASP A 126 7.50 -0.99 -17.45
C ASP A 126 7.42 -2.22 -18.36
N CYS A 127 7.35 -1.94 -19.65
CA CYS A 127 7.12 -2.93 -20.68
C CYS A 127 8.46 -3.39 -21.22
N ARG A 128 9.07 -4.33 -20.50
CA ARG A 128 10.33 -4.95 -20.88
C ARG A 128 10.31 -6.45 -20.61
N ASP A 129 11.19 -7.14 -21.29
CA ASP A 129 11.55 -8.51 -20.96
C ASP A 129 12.68 -8.47 -19.92
N VAL A 130 12.51 -9.23 -18.85
CA VAL A 130 13.51 -9.41 -17.78
C VAL A 130 14.42 -10.58 -18.12
N ALA A 131 13.88 -11.65 -18.72
CA ALA A 131 14.68 -12.75 -19.21
C ALA A 131 15.33 -12.37 -20.54
N PRO A 132 16.63 -12.68 -20.74
CA PRO A 132 17.34 -12.32 -21.96
C PRO A 132 16.93 -13.15 -23.19
N ASN A 133 16.20 -14.25 -22.98
CA ASN A 133 16.02 -15.30 -23.98
C ASN A 133 14.54 -15.71 -24.19
N CYS A 134 13.60 -14.77 -24.03
CA CYS A 134 12.17 -15.06 -24.21
C CYS A 134 11.82 -15.71 -25.56
N ALA A 135 12.53 -15.34 -26.64
CA ALA A 135 12.33 -15.90 -27.96
C ALA A 135 12.74 -17.39 -28.08
N ASP A 136 13.69 -17.87 -27.26
CA ASP A 136 14.20 -19.24 -27.32
C ASP A 136 13.15 -20.25 -26.81
N PHE A 137 12.22 -19.81 -25.98
CA PHE A 137 11.09 -20.63 -25.51
C PHE A 137 10.00 -20.81 -26.58
N GLY A 138 10.09 -20.08 -27.70
CA GLY A 138 9.08 -20.07 -28.76
C GLY A 138 7.82 -19.29 -28.38
N SER A 139 7.00 -18.95 -29.39
CA SER A 139 5.80 -18.13 -29.20
C SER A 139 4.67 -18.85 -28.44
N SER A 140 4.70 -20.18 -28.35
CA SER A 140 3.65 -20.95 -27.64
C SER A 140 3.60 -20.60 -26.16
N VAL A 141 4.75 -20.28 -25.54
CA VAL A 141 4.88 -19.89 -24.13
C VAL A 141 3.96 -18.71 -23.77
N CYS A 142 3.66 -17.84 -24.73
CA CYS A 142 2.80 -16.68 -24.53
C CYS A 142 1.32 -17.02 -24.33
N THR A 143 0.91 -18.23 -24.70
CA THR A 143 -0.48 -18.71 -24.65
C THR A 143 -0.69 -19.87 -23.68
N GLU A 144 0.38 -20.57 -23.29
CA GLU A 144 0.32 -21.70 -22.38
C GLU A 144 0.04 -21.26 -20.92
N LEU A 145 -1.03 -21.80 -20.33
CA LEU A 145 -1.48 -21.42 -18.98
C LEU A 145 -0.44 -21.74 -17.89
N SER A 146 0.32 -22.82 -18.05
CA SER A 146 1.39 -23.21 -17.11
C SER A 146 2.51 -22.16 -17.02
N TYR A 147 2.70 -21.37 -18.07
CA TYR A 147 3.73 -20.34 -18.14
C TYR A 147 3.20 -18.94 -17.83
N TYR A 148 1.89 -18.77 -17.59
CA TYR A 148 1.26 -17.47 -17.43
C TYR A 148 2.01 -16.54 -16.45
N ASN A 149 2.20 -16.99 -15.20
CA ASN A 149 2.90 -16.18 -14.19
C ASN A 149 4.38 -15.94 -14.56
N TRP A 150 5.04 -16.92 -15.18
CA TRP A 150 6.43 -16.76 -15.59
C TRP A 150 6.57 -15.71 -16.70
N VAL A 151 5.69 -15.75 -17.71
CA VAL A 151 5.64 -14.78 -18.81
C VAL A 151 5.38 -13.38 -18.29
N GLU A 152 4.42 -13.25 -17.37
CA GLU A 152 4.10 -11.97 -16.74
C GLU A 152 5.29 -11.41 -15.93
N MET A 153 6.18 -12.26 -15.42
CA MET A 153 7.39 -11.81 -14.72
C MET A 153 8.56 -11.50 -15.65
N ASN A 154 8.67 -12.21 -16.77
CA ASN A 154 9.93 -12.31 -17.51
C ASN A 154 9.86 -11.85 -18.95
N CYS A 155 8.70 -11.96 -19.61
CA CYS A 155 8.59 -11.89 -21.06
C CYS A 155 7.37 -11.09 -21.54
N ARG A 156 6.96 -10.08 -20.76
CA ARG A 156 5.75 -9.30 -21.04
C ARG A 156 5.81 -8.60 -22.40
N LYS A 157 6.98 -8.08 -22.80
CA LYS A 157 7.13 -7.37 -24.07
C LYS A 157 7.12 -8.35 -25.24
N PHE A 158 7.90 -9.43 -25.15
CA PHE A 158 7.90 -10.50 -26.15
C PHE A 158 6.49 -11.06 -26.39
N CYS A 159 5.73 -11.28 -25.33
CA CYS A 159 4.36 -11.82 -25.40
C CYS A 159 3.26 -10.75 -25.53
N ALA A 160 3.61 -9.50 -25.83
CA ALA A 160 2.66 -8.39 -26.00
C ALA A 160 1.64 -8.24 -24.84
N ARG A 161 2.06 -8.54 -23.61
CA ARG A 161 1.27 -8.37 -22.36
C ARG A 161 1.35 -6.97 -21.78
N CYS A 162 2.01 -6.06 -22.48
CA CYS A 162 2.13 -4.65 -22.15
C CYS A 162 2.34 -3.84 -23.43
N THR A 163 1.98 -2.56 -23.37
CA THR A 163 2.28 -1.57 -24.40
C THR A 163 3.13 -0.47 -23.78
N SER A 164 4.19 -0.07 -24.48
CA SER A 164 5.09 1.02 -24.07
C SER A 164 4.48 2.37 -24.43
#